data_AF-A0A095TWG6-F1
#
_entry.id   AF-A0A095TWG6-F1
#
_cell.length_a   1.000
_cell.length_b   1.000
_cell.length_c   1.000
_cell.angle_alpha   90.00
_cell.angle_beta   90.00
_cell.angle_gamma   90.00
#
_symmetry.space_group_name_H-M   'P 1'
#
loop_
_entity.id
_entity.type
_entity.pdbx_description
1 polymer ?
#
loop_
_entity_poly.entity_id
_entity_poly.type
_entity_poly.pdbx_seq_one_letter_code
_entity_poly.pdbx_strand_id
1 'polypeptide(L)'
;MKPVATNNTIGLNLMMTRVLPLLAISLLLSACIPTIQRQWDQQPVDGTLIDGETGHPISGATILNREQPSITATTNEDGYFSIEEKSHIGFHMLMPGSAMNYQTWQISHPDFANGVAQTRTFFPALEREPNTLSVILFRQVPDSPEDCPDFGYLYRLAKWNQAHNIDADRMIPDSCENSTSTDALYEIWYPER
;
A
#
# COMPACT_ATOMS: atom_id res chain seq x y z
N MET A 1 -39.75 53.45 52.25
CA MET A 1 -39.33 53.42 50.82
C MET A 1 -38.53 52.15 50.60
N LYS A 2 -38.99 51.24 49.74
CA LYS A 2 -38.25 50.02 49.34
C LYS A 2 -37.55 50.29 48.00
N PRO A 3 -36.29 49.90 47.78
CA PRO A 3 -35.68 49.94 46.45
C PRO A 3 -36.03 48.69 45.65
N VAL A 4 -36.27 48.92 44.36
CA VAL A 4 -36.56 47.93 43.31
C VAL A 4 -35.24 47.36 42.79
N ALA A 5 -35.11 46.03 42.76
CA ALA A 5 -34.00 45.33 42.12
C ALA A 5 -34.28 45.19 40.61
N THR A 6 -33.41 45.73 39.77
CA THR A 6 -33.45 45.58 38.30
C THR A 6 -32.61 44.38 37.87
N ASN A 7 -33.26 43.43 37.21
CA ASN A 7 -32.69 42.20 36.65
C ASN A 7 -31.69 42.49 35.52
N ASN A 8 -30.44 42.01 35.65
CA ASN A 8 -29.38 42.13 34.65
C ASN A 8 -28.86 40.77 34.11
N THR A 9 -29.66 39.72 34.23
CA THR A 9 -29.24 38.33 33.94
C THR A 9 -29.57 37.83 32.53
N ILE A 10 -30.21 38.63 31.68
CA ILE A 10 -30.73 38.17 30.38
C ILE A 10 -29.71 38.35 29.23
N GLY A 11 -28.74 39.27 29.36
CA GLY A 11 -27.76 39.56 28.29
C GLY A 11 -26.65 38.51 28.12
N LEU A 12 -26.29 37.78 29.19
CA LEU A 12 -25.15 36.86 29.19
C LEU A 12 -25.44 35.55 28.42
N ASN A 13 -26.67 35.05 28.53
CA ASN A 13 -27.07 33.80 27.87
C ASN A 13 -27.19 33.93 26.35
N LEU A 14 -27.56 35.10 25.82
CA LEU A 14 -27.70 35.29 24.36
C LEU A 14 -26.34 35.40 23.66
N MET A 15 -25.32 35.91 24.37
CA MET A 15 -23.96 36.08 23.83
C MET A 15 -23.22 34.73 23.78
N MET A 16 -23.39 33.87 24.80
CA MET A 16 -22.74 32.57 24.88
C MET A 16 -23.26 31.57 23.83
N THR A 17 -24.54 31.62 23.47
CA THR A 17 -25.16 30.76 22.43
C THR A 17 -24.71 31.10 21.00
N ARG A 18 -24.24 32.34 20.75
CA ARG A 18 -23.71 32.76 19.44
C ARG A 18 -22.19 32.56 19.32
N VAL A 19 -21.46 32.65 20.43
CA VAL A 19 -19.99 32.51 20.44
C VAL A 19 -19.55 31.06 20.32
N LEU A 20 -20.26 30.11 20.94
CA LEU A 20 -19.92 28.68 20.88
C LEU A 20 -19.89 28.09 19.46
N PRO A 21 -20.88 28.32 18.57
CA PRO A 21 -20.83 27.80 17.21
C PRO A 21 -19.76 28.49 16.36
N LEU A 22 -19.45 29.78 16.59
CA LEU A 22 -18.36 30.48 15.91
C LEU A 22 -16.99 29.92 16.30
N LEU A 23 -16.79 29.57 17.58
CA LEU A 23 -15.56 28.94 18.05
C LEU A 23 -15.40 27.53 17.47
N ALA A 24 -16.49 26.76 17.43
CA ALA A 24 -16.50 25.43 16.82
C ALA A 24 -16.21 25.48 15.30
N ILE A 25 -16.79 26.44 14.57
CA ILE A 25 -16.51 26.65 13.15
C ILE A 25 -15.05 27.10 12.94
N SER A 26 -14.52 27.96 13.80
CA SER A 26 -13.11 28.39 13.75
C SER A 26 -12.14 27.23 13.97
N LEU A 27 -12.44 26.34 14.94
CA LEU A 27 -11.66 25.12 15.20
C LEU A 27 -11.74 24.10 14.04
N LEU A 28 -12.88 24.04 13.33
CA LEU A 28 -13.03 23.19 12.15
C LEU A 28 -12.28 23.77 10.93
N LEU A 29 -12.15 25.10 10.82
CA LEU A 29 -11.41 25.76 9.75
C LEU A 29 -9.88 25.68 9.93
N SER A 30 -9.38 25.38 11.14
CA SER A 30 -7.93 25.17 11.37
C SER A 30 -7.47 23.72 11.18
N ALA A 31 -8.30 22.85 10.60
CA ALA A 31 -7.99 21.43 10.41
C ALA A 31 -6.91 21.15 9.34
N CYS A 32 -6.56 22.14 8.50
CA CYS A 32 -5.50 22.01 7.49
C CYS A 32 -4.29 22.84 7.91
N ILE A 33 -3.28 22.21 8.49
CA ILE A 33 -2.01 22.89 8.80
C ILE A 33 -1.11 22.77 7.57
N PRO A 34 -0.76 23.88 6.91
CA PRO A 34 0.21 23.86 5.83
C PRO A 34 1.58 23.54 6.40
N THR A 35 2.25 22.55 5.82
CA THR A 35 3.59 22.12 6.25
C THR A 35 4.55 22.07 5.07
N ILE A 36 5.81 22.44 5.31
CA ILE A 36 6.90 22.19 4.39
C ILE A 36 7.68 21.02 4.98
N GLN A 37 7.61 19.88 4.31
CA GLN A 37 8.27 18.67 4.76
C GLN A 37 8.72 17.84 3.57
N ARG A 38 9.59 16.87 3.84
CA ARG A 38 9.99 15.87 2.85
C ARG A 38 8.82 14.91 2.68
N GLN A 39 8.47 14.63 1.42
CA GLN A 39 7.57 13.55 1.06
C GLN A 39 8.34 12.55 0.18
N TRP A 40 8.10 11.27 0.42
CA TRP A 40 8.63 10.20 -0.40
C TRP A 40 7.71 9.98 -1.60
N ASP A 41 8.26 10.19 -2.80
CA ASP A 41 7.62 9.81 -4.06
C ASP A 41 7.70 8.30 -4.28
N GLN A 42 8.77 7.70 -3.75
CA GLN A 42 9.08 6.30 -3.85
C GLN A 42 9.84 5.86 -2.61
N GLN A 43 9.30 4.86 -1.94
CA GLN A 43 9.98 4.21 -0.83
C GLN A 43 11.10 3.29 -1.35
N PRO A 44 12.19 3.09 -0.59
CA PRO A 44 13.21 2.13 -0.94
C PRO A 44 12.62 0.72 -0.88
N VAL A 45 12.88 -0.07 -1.93
CA VAL A 45 12.45 -1.47 -2.00
C VAL A 45 13.67 -2.34 -2.27
N ASP A 46 13.88 -3.35 -1.46
CA ASP A 46 14.89 -4.36 -1.71
C ASP A 46 14.32 -5.77 -1.58
N GLY A 47 15.06 -6.76 -2.06
CA GLY A 47 14.55 -8.11 -2.00
C GLY A 47 15.38 -9.15 -2.71
N THR A 48 14.91 -10.38 -2.64
CA THR A 48 15.51 -11.54 -3.29
C THR A 48 14.49 -12.29 -4.12
N LEU A 49 14.92 -12.76 -5.30
CA LEU A 49 14.15 -13.66 -6.14
C LEU A 49 14.70 -15.09 -6.02
N ILE A 50 13.80 -16.03 -5.78
CA ILE A 50 14.13 -17.44 -5.58
C ILE A 50 13.28 -18.29 -6.53
N ASP A 51 13.90 -19.34 -7.08
CA ASP A 51 13.20 -20.38 -7.84
C ASP A 51 12.41 -21.26 -6.86
N GLY A 52 11.08 -21.27 -7.01
CA GLY A 52 10.19 -22.04 -6.15
C GLY A 52 10.33 -23.56 -6.27
N GLU A 53 10.97 -24.07 -7.32
CA GLU A 53 11.22 -25.50 -7.52
C GLU A 53 12.56 -25.95 -6.96
N THR A 54 13.61 -25.14 -7.17
CA THR A 54 14.99 -25.51 -6.79
C THR A 54 15.48 -24.86 -5.49
N GLY A 55 14.84 -23.76 -5.06
CA GLY A 55 15.28 -22.94 -3.94
C GLY A 55 16.53 -22.10 -4.24
N HIS A 56 17.01 -22.08 -5.49
CA HIS A 56 18.17 -21.30 -5.88
C HIS A 56 17.80 -19.84 -6.18
N PRO A 57 18.70 -18.88 -5.95
CA PRO A 57 18.48 -17.49 -6.34
C PRO A 57 18.39 -17.34 -7.87
N ILE A 58 17.56 -16.39 -8.33
CA ILE A 58 17.36 -16.10 -9.75
C ILE A 58 18.09 -14.80 -10.12
N SER A 59 19.13 -14.93 -10.92
CA SER A 59 19.88 -13.79 -11.47
C SER A 59 19.30 -13.29 -12.80
N GLY A 60 19.49 -12.02 -13.13
CA GLY A 60 19.10 -11.45 -14.42
C GLY A 60 17.59 -11.21 -14.62
N ALA A 61 16.78 -11.33 -13.59
CA ALA A 61 15.36 -11.02 -13.66
C ALA A 61 15.14 -9.50 -13.64
N THR A 62 14.15 -9.03 -14.40
CA THR A 62 13.78 -7.61 -14.45
C THR A 62 12.56 -7.37 -13.57
N ILE A 63 12.71 -6.46 -12.61
CA ILE A 63 11.64 -5.94 -11.76
C ILE A 63 11.21 -4.59 -12.32
N LEU A 64 9.92 -4.40 -12.54
CA LEU A 64 9.32 -3.18 -13.09
C LEU A 64 8.18 -2.72 -12.19
N ASN A 65 8.15 -1.44 -11.83
CA ASN A 65 6.97 -0.86 -11.20
C ASN A 65 5.85 -0.69 -12.23
N ARG A 66 4.66 -1.24 -11.95
CA ARG A 66 3.53 -1.20 -12.89
C ARG A 66 2.93 0.21 -13.00
N GLU A 67 2.88 0.96 -11.89
CA GLU A 67 2.33 2.31 -11.86
C GLU A 67 3.30 3.35 -12.46
N GLN A 68 4.61 3.08 -12.41
CA GLN A 68 5.69 3.93 -12.90
C GLN A 68 6.76 3.11 -13.64
N PRO A 69 6.54 2.77 -14.92
CA PRO A 69 7.41 1.87 -15.69
C PRO A 69 8.87 2.34 -15.87
N SER A 70 9.18 3.61 -15.55
CA SER A 70 10.55 4.12 -15.53
C SER A 70 11.37 3.61 -14.35
N ILE A 71 10.72 3.09 -13.30
CA ILE A 71 11.36 2.48 -12.15
C ILE A 71 11.54 1.00 -12.45
N THR A 72 12.80 0.59 -12.59
CA THR A 72 13.17 -0.79 -12.84
C THR A 72 14.44 -1.17 -12.08
N ALA A 73 14.58 -2.44 -11.75
CA ALA A 73 15.78 -3.05 -11.21
C ALA A 73 16.05 -4.41 -11.85
N THR A 74 17.28 -4.87 -11.79
CA THR A 74 17.68 -6.19 -12.27
C THR A 74 18.32 -6.97 -11.14
N THR A 75 18.01 -8.25 -11.00
CA THR A 75 18.64 -9.09 -9.97
C THR A 75 20.09 -9.42 -10.28
N ASN A 76 20.92 -9.44 -9.24
CA ASN A 76 22.32 -9.86 -9.31
C ASN A 76 22.46 -11.40 -9.24
N GLU A 77 23.71 -11.90 -9.17
CA GLU A 77 24.02 -13.34 -9.09
C GLU A 77 23.41 -14.04 -7.85
N ASP A 78 23.25 -13.31 -6.75
CA ASP A 78 22.62 -13.79 -5.51
C ASP A 78 21.08 -13.67 -5.54
N GLY A 79 20.52 -13.27 -6.69
CA GLY A 79 19.09 -13.03 -6.86
C GLY A 79 18.56 -11.79 -6.13
N TYR A 80 19.45 -10.96 -5.59
CA TYR A 80 19.12 -9.73 -4.90
C TYR A 80 18.87 -8.58 -5.86
N PHE A 81 17.88 -7.74 -5.55
CA PHE A 81 17.63 -6.46 -6.21
C PHE A 81 17.44 -5.37 -5.17
N SER A 82 17.73 -4.14 -5.58
CA SER A 82 17.44 -2.94 -4.79
C SER A 82 16.96 -1.84 -5.73
N ILE A 83 15.97 -1.11 -5.25
CA ILE A 83 15.35 0.02 -5.90
C ILE A 83 15.52 1.21 -4.96
N GLU A 84 16.18 2.24 -5.47
CA GLU A 84 16.50 3.43 -4.69
C GLU A 84 15.25 4.25 -4.37
N GLU A 85 15.31 4.91 -3.22
CA GLU A 85 14.30 5.84 -2.75
C GLU A 85 14.32 7.16 -3.53
N LYS A 86 13.15 7.80 -3.63
CA LYS A 86 13.02 9.13 -4.22
C LYS A 86 12.14 10.00 -3.32
N SER A 87 12.61 11.19 -3.01
CA SER A 87 11.86 12.16 -2.23
C SER A 87 12.03 13.58 -2.75
N HIS A 88 11.03 14.42 -2.49
CA HIS A 88 11.10 15.85 -2.72
C HIS A 88 10.67 16.60 -1.46
N ILE A 89 11.03 17.89 -1.39
CA ILE A 89 10.52 18.80 -0.37
C ILE A 89 9.39 19.59 -1.01
N GLY A 90 8.19 19.49 -0.45
CA GLY A 90 6.99 20.12 -0.97
C GLY A 90 6.18 20.79 0.12
N PHE A 91 5.21 21.57 -0.33
CA PHE A 91 4.16 22.09 0.52
C PHE A 91 3.03 21.07 0.58
N HIS A 92 2.73 20.57 1.77
CA HIS A 92 1.72 19.54 1.98
C HIS A 92 0.71 20.01 3.02
N MET A 93 -0.56 19.79 2.71
CA MET A 93 -1.65 19.96 3.69
C MET A 93 -1.73 18.68 4.52
N LEU A 94 -1.40 18.78 5.80
CA LEU A 94 -1.65 17.68 6.72
C LEU A 94 -3.16 17.57 6.95
N MET A 95 -3.73 16.44 6.51
CA MET A 95 -5.08 16.04 6.88
C MET A 95 -4.99 15.01 8.01
N PRO A 96 -5.91 15.04 9.01
CA PRO A 96 -6.02 13.98 9.99
C PRO A 96 -6.62 12.73 9.34
N GLY A 97 -5.80 11.99 8.60
CA GLY A 97 -6.17 10.76 7.92
C GLY A 97 -4.97 10.16 7.20
N SER A 98 -4.75 8.86 7.40
CA SER A 98 -3.83 8.08 6.58
C SER A 98 -4.62 7.08 5.74
N ALA A 99 -4.11 6.82 4.54
CA ALA A 99 -4.57 5.74 3.68
C ALA A 99 -3.42 4.77 3.43
N MET A 100 -3.73 3.55 2.99
CA MET A 100 -2.72 2.62 2.49
C MET A 100 -2.61 2.79 0.98
N ASN A 101 -1.40 2.95 0.47
CA ASN A 101 -1.11 2.89 -0.95
C ASN A 101 -0.39 1.57 -1.27
N TYR A 102 -0.70 0.99 -2.41
CA TYR A 102 -0.10 -0.25 -2.90
C TYR A 102 0.72 0.07 -4.16
N GLN A 103 1.89 -0.55 -4.27
CA GLN A 103 2.69 -0.49 -5.49
C GLN A 103 2.90 -1.90 -6.01
N THR A 104 2.56 -2.14 -7.26
CA THR A 104 2.64 -3.45 -7.89
C THR A 104 3.91 -3.56 -8.70
N TRP A 105 4.71 -4.56 -8.38
CA TRP A 105 5.96 -4.89 -9.04
C TRP A 105 5.73 -6.08 -9.96
N GLN A 106 5.96 -5.89 -11.25
CA GLN A 106 5.97 -6.96 -12.23
C GLN A 106 7.38 -7.51 -12.37
N ILE A 107 7.51 -8.83 -12.29
CA ILE A 107 8.78 -9.53 -12.38
C ILE A 107 8.76 -10.36 -13.66
N SER A 108 9.80 -10.22 -14.48
CA SER A 108 9.96 -10.97 -15.72
C SER A 108 11.35 -11.55 -15.84
N HIS A 109 11.44 -12.78 -16.37
CA HIS A 109 12.70 -13.47 -16.65
C HIS A 109 12.47 -14.40 -17.85
N PRO A 110 13.45 -14.58 -18.77
CA PRO A 110 13.27 -15.42 -19.95
C PRO A 110 12.89 -16.88 -19.64
N ASP A 111 13.46 -17.45 -18.58
CA ASP A 111 13.26 -18.85 -18.19
C ASP A 111 12.11 -19.11 -17.20
N PHE A 112 11.43 -18.06 -16.72
CA PHE A 112 10.35 -18.20 -15.74
C PHE A 112 9.07 -17.54 -16.23
N ALA A 113 7.92 -17.99 -15.73
CA ALA A 113 6.69 -17.28 -15.91
C ALA A 113 6.75 -15.92 -15.21
N ASN A 114 6.00 -14.94 -15.73
CA ASN A 114 5.91 -13.62 -15.12
C ASN A 114 5.35 -13.75 -13.70
N GLY A 115 5.96 -13.02 -12.77
CA GLY A 115 5.53 -12.90 -11.39
C GLY A 115 5.05 -11.51 -11.05
N VAL A 116 4.37 -11.41 -9.92
CA VAL A 116 3.92 -10.14 -9.35
C VAL A 116 4.22 -10.10 -7.85
N ALA A 117 4.51 -8.91 -7.33
CA ALA A 117 4.66 -8.62 -5.91
C ALA A 117 4.06 -7.25 -5.60
N GLN A 118 3.71 -6.99 -4.34
CA GLN A 118 3.21 -5.69 -3.90
C GLN A 118 3.94 -5.21 -2.66
N THR A 119 4.23 -3.92 -2.64
CA THR A 119 4.64 -3.20 -1.42
C THR A 119 3.50 -2.32 -0.96
N ARG A 120 3.50 -2.00 0.34
CA ARG A 120 2.50 -1.17 0.99
C ARG A 120 3.18 0.03 1.62
N THR A 121 2.56 1.19 1.52
CA THR A 121 3.12 2.42 2.09
C THR A 121 1.98 3.29 2.59
N PHE A 122 2.15 3.91 3.75
CA PHE A 122 1.17 4.86 4.24
C PHE A 122 1.19 6.16 3.42
N PHE A 123 0.00 6.65 3.08
CA PHE A 123 -0.21 7.94 2.47
C PHE A 123 -0.79 8.94 3.49
N PRO A 124 -0.24 10.15 3.64
CA PRO A 124 0.96 10.66 2.94
C PRO A 124 2.25 9.99 3.43
N ALA A 125 3.16 9.70 2.51
CA ALA A 125 4.45 9.05 2.80
C ALA A 125 5.46 10.08 3.34
N LEU A 126 5.30 10.46 4.61
CA LEU A 126 6.14 11.48 5.27
C LEU A 126 7.42 10.88 5.88
N GLU A 127 7.37 9.61 6.24
CA GLU A 127 8.48 8.87 6.81
C GLU A 127 9.06 7.87 5.81
N ARG A 128 10.34 7.54 6.01
CA ARG A 128 11.03 6.55 5.18
C ARG A 128 10.63 5.16 5.67
N GLU A 129 10.03 4.38 4.78
CA GLU A 129 9.52 3.04 5.05
C GLU A 129 10.22 2.03 4.12
N PRO A 130 11.34 1.42 4.54
CA PRO A 130 11.99 0.40 3.72
C PRO A 130 11.11 -0.83 3.60
N ASN A 131 10.94 -1.30 2.36
CA ASN A 131 10.15 -2.49 2.03
C ASN A 131 11.07 -3.61 1.55
N THR A 132 11.03 -4.75 2.22
CA THR A 132 11.78 -5.93 1.81
C THR A 132 10.85 -6.99 1.23
N LEU A 133 11.14 -7.43 0.00
CA LEU A 133 10.36 -8.41 -0.75
C LEU A 133 11.12 -9.73 -0.90
N SER A 134 10.45 -10.84 -0.60
CA SER A 134 10.93 -12.18 -0.98
C SER A 134 10.00 -12.73 -2.06
N VAL A 135 10.47 -12.74 -3.31
CA VAL A 135 9.65 -13.12 -4.46
C VAL A 135 10.03 -14.52 -4.92
N ILE A 136 9.03 -15.38 -5.08
CA ILE A 136 9.22 -16.75 -5.57
C ILE A 136 8.71 -16.82 -7.01
N LEU A 137 9.56 -17.20 -7.95
CA LEU A 137 9.15 -17.44 -9.33
C LEU A 137 9.04 -18.92 -9.65
N PHE A 138 8.22 -19.22 -10.66
CA PHE A 138 7.97 -20.57 -11.12
C PHE A 138 8.19 -20.65 -12.63
N ARG A 139 8.76 -21.76 -13.11
CA ARG A 139 9.00 -21.95 -14.54
C ARG A 139 7.70 -22.11 -15.32
N GLN A 140 6.73 -22.77 -14.70
CA GLN A 140 5.41 -23.00 -15.27
C GLN A 140 4.35 -22.58 -14.24
N VAL A 141 3.35 -21.85 -14.75
CA VAL A 141 2.15 -21.47 -14.02
C VAL A 141 0.94 -21.97 -14.80
N PRO A 142 -0.17 -22.31 -14.12
CA PRO A 142 -1.41 -22.64 -14.79
C PRO A 142 -1.92 -21.46 -15.63
N ASP A 143 -2.79 -21.74 -16.59
CA ASP A 143 -3.37 -20.71 -17.45
C ASP A 143 -4.12 -19.67 -16.61
N SER A 144 -3.89 -18.40 -16.97
CA SER A 144 -4.57 -17.27 -16.37
C SER A 144 -5.80 -16.88 -17.22
N PRO A 145 -6.94 -16.57 -16.59
CA PRO A 145 -8.06 -15.92 -17.28
C PRO A 145 -7.66 -14.57 -17.91
N GLU A 146 -8.32 -14.17 -19.00
CA GLU A 146 -8.04 -12.88 -19.66
C GLU A 146 -8.26 -11.67 -18.73
N ASP A 147 -9.21 -11.79 -17.81
CA ASP A 147 -9.59 -10.79 -16.82
C ASP A 147 -8.73 -10.80 -15.55
N CYS A 148 -7.83 -11.77 -15.39
CA CYS A 148 -6.84 -11.81 -14.31
C CYS A 148 -5.54 -12.47 -14.81
N PRO A 149 -4.67 -11.73 -15.53
CA PRO A 149 -3.45 -12.28 -16.13
C PRO A 149 -2.46 -12.81 -15.09
N ASP A 150 -2.52 -12.29 -13.86
CA ASP A 150 -1.64 -12.71 -12.76
C ASP A 150 -2.19 -13.94 -12.00
N PHE A 151 -3.38 -14.45 -12.35
CA PHE A 151 -4.05 -15.55 -11.64
C PHE A 151 -3.16 -16.79 -11.50
N GLY A 152 -2.59 -17.26 -12.61
CA GLY A 152 -1.83 -18.50 -12.63
C GLY A 152 -0.62 -18.46 -11.70
N TYR A 153 0.06 -17.32 -11.67
CA TYR A 153 1.16 -17.07 -10.75
C TYR A 153 0.67 -17.04 -9.29
N LEU A 154 -0.39 -16.27 -8.99
CA LEU A 154 -0.93 -16.17 -7.62
C LEU A 154 -1.43 -17.52 -7.10
N TYR A 155 -2.07 -18.31 -7.96
CA TYR A 155 -2.50 -19.67 -7.67
C TYR A 155 -1.31 -20.55 -7.27
N ARG A 156 -0.23 -20.52 -8.07
CA ARG A 156 0.97 -21.32 -7.82
C ARG A 156 1.68 -20.88 -6.55
N LEU A 157 1.80 -19.57 -6.33
CA LEU A 157 2.38 -18.99 -5.13
C LEU A 157 1.61 -19.39 -3.86
N ALA A 158 0.28 -19.33 -3.91
CA ALA A 158 -0.59 -19.74 -2.81
C ALA A 158 -0.36 -21.21 -2.42
N LYS A 159 -0.31 -22.10 -3.41
CA LYS A 159 -0.01 -23.52 -3.19
C LYS A 159 1.39 -23.75 -2.63
N TRP A 160 2.37 -22.99 -3.12
CA TRP A 160 3.74 -23.08 -2.61
C TRP A 160 3.84 -22.62 -1.16
N ASN A 161 3.20 -21.51 -0.79
CA ASN A 161 3.14 -21.01 0.59
C ASN A 161 2.46 -22.02 1.52
N GLN A 162 1.36 -22.64 1.08
CA GLN A 162 0.66 -23.68 1.82
C GLN A 162 1.56 -24.91 2.06
N ALA A 163 2.29 -25.35 1.04
CA ALA A 163 3.20 -26.50 1.15
C ALA A 163 4.38 -26.24 2.11
N HIS A 164 4.82 -24.99 2.24
CA HIS A 164 5.91 -24.58 3.12
C HIS A 164 5.44 -24.01 4.46
N ASN A 165 4.13 -24.04 4.74
CA ASN A 165 3.52 -23.49 5.96
C ASN A 165 3.90 -22.01 6.20
N ILE A 166 3.94 -21.22 5.13
CA ILE A 166 4.23 -19.78 5.16
C ILE A 166 2.91 -19.03 5.23
N ASP A 167 2.73 -18.26 6.30
CA ASP A 167 1.64 -17.29 6.43
C ASP A 167 2.08 -15.98 5.75
N ALA A 168 1.91 -15.94 4.42
CA ALA A 168 2.24 -14.77 3.62
C ALA A 168 1.05 -13.80 3.58
N ASP A 169 1.36 -12.51 3.58
CA ASP A 169 0.36 -11.48 3.38
C ASP A 169 -0.28 -11.67 1.99
N ARG A 170 -1.61 -11.71 1.98
CA ARG A 170 -2.37 -12.02 0.77
C ARG A 170 -2.40 -10.81 -0.12
N MET A 171 -2.23 -11.04 -1.41
CA MET A 171 -2.09 -10.01 -2.41
C MET A 171 -3.10 -10.25 -3.52
N ILE A 172 -3.98 -9.27 -3.74
CA ILE A 172 -4.87 -9.22 -4.90
C ILE A 172 -4.44 -7.97 -5.68
N PRO A 173 -3.68 -8.11 -6.77
CA PRO A 173 -3.38 -6.98 -7.63
C PRO A 173 -4.63 -6.48 -8.33
N ASP A 174 -4.66 -5.19 -8.66
CA ASP A 174 -5.79 -4.53 -9.35
C ASP A 174 -6.15 -5.25 -10.67
N SER A 175 -5.18 -5.91 -11.30
CA SER A 175 -5.37 -6.76 -12.47
C SER A 175 -6.26 -7.98 -12.23
N CYS A 176 -6.59 -8.29 -10.98
CA CYS A 176 -7.34 -9.46 -10.55
C CYS A 176 -8.49 -9.13 -9.61
N GLU A 177 -8.93 -7.87 -9.57
CA GLU A 177 -10.04 -7.39 -8.71
C GLU A 177 -11.44 -7.72 -9.28
N ASN A 178 -11.57 -8.81 -10.04
CA ASN A 178 -12.87 -9.34 -10.47
C ASN A 178 -13.44 -10.27 -9.37
N SER A 179 -14.75 -10.42 -9.26
CA SER A 179 -15.32 -11.30 -8.22
C SER A 179 -14.94 -12.77 -8.44
N THR A 180 -14.94 -13.24 -9.69
CA THR A 180 -14.72 -14.66 -10.00
C THR A 180 -13.30 -15.15 -9.72
N SER A 181 -12.26 -14.44 -10.16
CA SER A 181 -10.87 -14.87 -9.87
C SER A 181 -10.51 -14.61 -8.42
N THR A 182 -11.05 -13.54 -7.83
CA THR A 182 -10.91 -13.26 -6.39
C THR A 182 -11.47 -14.40 -5.55
N ASP A 183 -12.71 -14.85 -5.79
CA ASP A 183 -13.34 -15.95 -5.06
C ASP A 183 -12.51 -17.24 -5.18
N ALA A 184 -12.03 -17.56 -6.38
CA ALA A 184 -11.17 -18.73 -6.61
C ALA A 184 -9.83 -18.65 -5.86
N LEU A 185 -9.23 -17.46 -5.76
CA LEU A 185 -8.03 -17.23 -4.94
C LEU A 185 -8.33 -17.37 -3.45
N TYR A 186 -9.49 -16.88 -2.99
CA TYR A 186 -9.93 -17.00 -1.60
C TYR A 186 -10.14 -18.45 -1.17
N GLU A 187 -10.67 -19.32 -2.02
CA GLU A 187 -10.81 -20.75 -1.70
C GLU A 187 -9.46 -21.44 -1.43
N ILE A 188 -8.39 -21.01 -2.10
CA ILE A 188 -7.03 -21.52 -1.89
C ILE A 188 -6.40 -20.87 -0.66
N TRP A 189 -6.65 -19.56 -0.54
CA TRP A 189 -6.63 -18.71 0.63
C TRP A 189 -6.93 -19.39 1.97
N TYR A 190 -8.13 -19.96 1.98
CA TYR A 190 -8.86 -20.34 3.17
C TYR A 190 -9.61 -21.64 2.86
N PRO A 191 -8.90 -22.78 2.76
CA PRO A 191 -9.60 -24.05 2.63
C PRO A 191 -10.45 -24.25 3.88
N GLU A 192 -11.76 -24.44 3.70
CA GLU A 192 -12.65 -24.82 4.80
C GLU A 192 -12.06 -26.09 5.46
N ARG A 193 -11.76 -26.00 6.77
CA ARG A 193 -11.14 -27.10 7.53
C ARG A 193 -12.17 -28.11 8.00
#